data_AF-A0A2U9IQ35-F1
#
_entry.id   AF-A0A2U9IQ35-F1
#
_cell.length_a   1.000
_cell.length_b   1.000
_cell.length_c   1.000
_cell.angle_alpha   90.00
_cell.angle_beta   90.00
_cell.angle_gamma   90.00
#
_symmetry.space_group_name_H-M   'P 1'
#
loop_
_entity.id
_entity.type
_entity.pdbx_description
1 polymer ?
#
loop_
_entity_poly.entity_id
_entity_poly.type
_entity_poly.pdbx_seq_one_letter_code
_entity_poly.pdbx_strand_id
1 'polypeptide(L)'
;MILIVKKAKVARKGSDLIVESSKGVREFSTLDLDMLVIVGSEVTIDTGTLLFLSSINAPVLIHGKKYDVVLVPPFLTSISEIRKAQYGITDSQALHIAKSFIPNIIGKCD
;
A
#
# COMPACT_ATOMS: atom_id res chain seq x y z
N MET A 1 0.10 9.81 6.66
CA MET A 1 1.54 9.97 6.39
C MET A 1 2.03 8.90 5.41
N ILE A 2 2.74 9.32 4.35
CA ILE A 2 3.50 8.39 3.48
C ILE A 2 4.96 8.42 3.92
N LEU A 3 5.51 7.27 4.33
CA LEU A 3 6.90 7.14 4.75
C LEU A 3 7.76 6.65 3.59
N ILE A 4 8.68 7.48 3.10
CA ILE A 4 9.58 7.12 2.00
C ILE A 4 10.97 6.75 2.56
N VAL A 5 11.44 5.55 2.22
CA VAL A 5 12.70 4.98 2.73
C VAL A 5 13.62 4.58 1.58
N LYS A 6 14.91 4.87 1.72
CA LYS A 6 15.98 4.52 0.78
C LYS A 6 17.27 4.24 1.53
N LYS A 7 18.02 3.20 1.11
CA LYS A 7 19.34 2.84 1.70
C LYS A 7 19.28 2.73 3.23
N ALA A 8 18.36 1.92 3.75
CA ALA A 8 18.07 1.86 5.17
C ALA A 8 17.54 0.48 5.58
N LYS A 9 17.62 0.18 6.88
CA LYS A 9 16.93 -0.96 7.49
C LYS A 9 15.67 -0.47 8.17
N VAL A 10 14.55 -1.14 7.92
CA VAL A 10 13.25 -0.85 8.54
C VAL A 10 12.91 -2.01 9.46
N ALA A 11 12.58 -1.70 10.71
CA ALA A 11 12.19 -2.69 11.72
C ALA A 11 11.06 -2.16 12.60
N ARG A 12 10.23 -3.04 13.11
CA ARG A 12 9.19 -2.72 14.09
C ARG A 12 9.78 -2.60 15.50
N LYS A 13 9.33 -1.60 16.26
CA LYS A 13 9.50 -1.50 17.72
C LYS A 13 8.17 -1.12 18.36
N GLY A 14 7.50 -2.08 19.00
CA GLY A 14 6.19 -1.85 19.60
C GLY A 14 5.13 -1.51 18.53
N SER A 15 4.59 -0.30 18.60
CA SER A 15 3.67 0.28 17.59
C SER A 15 4.38 1.11 16.53
N ASP A 16 5.69 1.31 16.63
CA ASP A 16 6.40 2.27 15.78
C ASP A 16 7.32 1.55 14.79
N LEU A 17 7.69 2.25 13.72
CA LEU A 17 8.75 1.83 12.81
C LEU A 17 10.05 2.55 13.17
N ILE A 18 11.11 1.76 13.28
CA ILE A 18 12.47 2.26 13.30
C ILE A 18 13.03 2.21 11.87
N VAL A 19 13.62 3.31 11.43
CA VAL A 19 14.40 3.39 10.20
C VAL A 19 15.84 3.70 10.55
N GLU A 20 16.73 2.75 10.34
CA GLU A 20 18.18 2.86 10.53
C GLU A 20 18.84 3.17 9.19
N SER A 21 19.48 4.33 9.05
CA SER A 21 20.17 4.75 7.84
C SER A 21 21.54 5.33 8.16
N SER A 22 22.32 5.70 7.14
CA SER A 22 23.58 6.42 7.33
C SER A 22 23.42 7.79 8.01
N LYS A 23 22.20 8.35 8.00
CA LYS A 23 21.85 9.61 8.68
C LYS A 23 21.45 9.40 10.15
N GLY A 24 21.54 8.16 10.66
CA GLY A 24 21.15 7.78 12.00
C GLY A 24 19.83 7.01 12.05
N VAL A 25 19.34 6.84 13.28
CA VAL A 25 18.14 6.08 13.61
C VAL A 25 16.98 7.05 13.85
N ARG A 26 15.84 6.79 13.22
CA ARG A 26 14.62 7.56 13.41
C ARG A 26 13.44 6.65 13.72
N GLU A 27 12.57 7.10 14.60
CA GLU A 27 11.35 6.40 15.00
C GLU A 27 10.15 7.14 14.42
N PHE A 28 9.22 6.38 13.84
CA PHE A 28 8.01 6.88 13.19
C PHE A 28 6.80 6.16 13.77
N SER A 29 5.85 6.92 14.33
CA SER A 29 4.58 6.36 14.77
C SER A 29 3.77 5.84 13.59
N THR A 30 3.16 4.67 13.74
CA THR A 30 2.28 4.12 12.69
C THR A 30 0.81 4.49 12.84
N LEU A 31 0.44 5.30 13.84
CA LEU A 31 -0.96 5.72 14.03
C LEU A 31 -1.51 6.43 12.80
N ASP A 32 -0.68 7.28 12.17
CA ASP A 32 -1.03 8.04 10.98
C ASP A 32 -0.32 7.51 9.72
N LEU A 33 0.19 6.27 9.72
CA LEU A 33 0.90 5.73 8.56
C LEU A 33 -0.10 5.21 7.51
N ASP A 34 -0.14 5.87 6.36
CA ASP A 34 -0.98 5.46 5.24
C ASP A 34 -0.29 4.39 4.39
N MET A 35 1.03 4.52 4.20
CA MET A 35 1.81 3.67 3.31
C MET A 35 3.32 3.79 3.59
N LEU A 36 4.04 2.68 3.46
CA LEU A 36 5.50 2.65 3.37
C LEU A 36 5.93 2.57 1.89
N VAL A 37 6.82 3.46 1.46
CA VAL A 37 7.41 3.47 0.12
C VAL A 37 8.90 3.16 0.23
N ILE A 38 9.31 2.04 -0.36
CA ILE A 38 10.70 1.60 -0.47
C ILE A 38 11.23 2.01 -1.84
N VAL A 39 12.33 2.76 -1.87
CA VAL A 39 12.98 3.21 -3.11
C VAL A 39 14.32 2.51 -3.31
N GLY A 40 14.41 1.74 -4.39
CA GLY A 40 15.61 1.01 -4.78
C GLY A 40 15.75 -0.35 -4.08
N SER A 41 16.93 -0.96 -4.22
CA SER A 41 17.20 -2.35 -3.77
C SER A 41 18.02 -2.44 -2.48
N GLU A 42 18.38 -1.30 -1.89
CA GLU A 42 19.25 -1.21 -0.71
C GLU A 42 18.44 -1.01 0.58
N VAL A 43 17.22 -1.53 0.64
CA VAL A 43 16.37 -1.47 1.83
C VAL A 43 16.16 -2.88 2.38
N THR A 44 16.42 -3.05 3.66
CA THR A 44 16.20 -4.31 4.36
C THR A 44 15.01 -4.17 5.29
N ILE A 45 14.05 -5.08 5.19
CA ILE A 45 12.88 -5.14 6.05
C ILE A 45 12.64 -6.59 6.44
N ASP A 46 12.39 -6.85 7.71
CA ASP A 46 12.08 -8.20 8.16
C ASP A 46 10.61 -8.54 7.92
N THR A 47 10.32 -9.84 7.80
CA THR A 47 8.97 -10.35 7.59
C THR A 47 8.00 -10.01 8.71
N GLY A 48 8.47 -9.90 9.96
CA GLY A 48 7.65 -9.48 11.08
C GLY A 48 7.15 -8.05 10.94
N THR A 49 7.99 -7.16 10.42
CA THR A 49 7.61 -5.78 10.10
C THR A 49 6.62 -5.71 8.94
N LEU A 50 6.80 -6.51 7.89
CA LEU A 50 5.84 -6.60 6.77
C LEU A 50 4.46 -7.10 7.24
N LEU A 51 4.42 -8.12 8.09
CA LEU A 51 3.19 -8.65 8.67
C LEU A 51 2.49 -7.62 9.56
N PHE A 52 3.27 -6.87 10.35
CA PHE A 52 2.72 -5.78 11.16
C PHE A 52 2.08 -4.69 10.29
N LEU A 53 2.77 -4.21 9.25
CA LEU A 53 2.22 -3.24 8.29
C LEU A 53 0.92 -3.76 7.66
N SER A 54 0.88 -5.03 7.27
CA SER A 54 -0.34 -5.66 6.77
C SER A 54 -1.47 -5.67 7.80
N SER A 55 -1.17 -5.89 9.09
CA SER A 55 -2.19 -5.96 10.16
C SER A 55 -2.86 -4.62 10.44
N ILE A 56 -2.15 -3.51 10.21
CA ILE A 56 -2.68 -2.14 10.37
C ILE A 56 -3.19 -1.56 9.05
N ASN A 57 -3.30 -2.39 8.00
CA ASN A 57 -3.71 -1.97 6.67
C ASN A 57 -2.82 -0.88 6.04
N ALA A 58 -1.52 -0.89 6.35
CA ALA A 58 -0.53 -0.01 5.71
C ALA A 58 0.14 -0.76 4.56
N PRO A 59 -0.17 -0.46 3.28
CA PRO A 59 0.46 -1.11 2.14
C PRO A 59 1.95 -0.76 2.06
N VAL A 60 2.70 -1.64 1.41
CA VAL A 60 4.12 -1.40 1.10
C VAL A 60 4.32 -1.30 -0.40
N LEU A 61 4.68 -0.11 -0.88
CA LEU A 61 5.08 0.11 -2.27
C LEU A 61 6.60 -0.04 -2.38
N ILE A 62 7.06 -0.86 -3.32
CA ILE A 62 8.47 -1.04 -3.66
C ILE A 62 8.68 -0.47 -5.06
N HIS A 63 9.37 0.67 -5.13
CA HIS A 63 9.74 1.33 -6.37
C HIS A 63 11.14 0.86 -6.81
N GLY A 64 11.16 0.08 -7.89
CA GLY A 64 12.39 -0.44 -8.51
C GLY A 64 12.78 0.34 -9.77
N LYS A 65 13.94 0.00 -10.36
CA LYS A 65 14.38 0.63 -11.63
C LYS A 65 13.48 0.29 -12.84
N LYS A 66 12.81 -0.86 -12.81
CA LYS A 66 12.06 -1.41 -13.95
C LYS A 66 10.59 -1.66 -13.66
N TYR A 67 10.24 -1.87 -12.41
CA TYR A 67 8.91 -2.28 -11.99
C TYR A 67 8.63 -1.74 -10.60
N ASP A 68 7.35 -1.47 -10.38
CA ASP A 68 6.78 -1.11 -9.10
C ASP A 68 5.93 -2.28 -8.61
N VAL A 69 6.08 -2.62 -7.33
CA VAL A 69 5.34 -3.71 -6.69
C VAL A 69 4.66 -3.17 -5.46
N VAL A 70 3.38 -3.46 -5.29
CA VAL A 70 2.63 -3.12 -4.07
C VAL A 70 2.29 -4.41 -3.34
N LEU A 71 2.69 -4.50 -2.08
CA LEU A 71 2.22 -5.51 -1.15
C LEU A 71 0.92 -4.99 -0.54
N VAL A 72 -0.21 -5.57 -0.96
CA VAL A 72 -1.54 -5.22 -0.47
C VAL A 72 -1.96 -6.24 0.60
N PRO A 73 -2.49 -5.80 1.75
CA PRO A 73 -3.03 -6.70 2.76
C PRO A 73 -4.12 -7.62 2.17
N PRO A 74 -4.02 -8.95 2.31
CA PRO A 74 -4.89 -9.87 1.57
C PRO A 74 -6.33 -9.87 2.09
N PHE A 75 -6.55 -9.56 3.37
CA PHE A 75 -7.88 -9.62 3.98
C PHE A 75 -8.09 -8.49 4.98
N LEU A 76 -8.84 -7.48 4.57
CA LEU A 76 -9.57 -6.66 5.52
C LEU A 76 -10.87 -7.39 5.86
N THR A 77 -11.06 -7.73 7.13
CA THR A 77 -12.31 -8.33 7.61
C THR A 77 -13.46 -7.33 7.54
N SER A 78 -13.15 -6.03 7.64
CA SER A 78 -14.10 -4.91 7.50
C SER A 78 -14.74 -4.76 6.13
N ILE A 79 -14.20 -5.40 5.08
CA ILE A 79 -14.74 -5.32 3.71
C ILE A 79 -15.51 -6.58 3.29
N SER A 80 -15.91 -7.44 4.23
CA SER A 80 -16.67 -8.67 3.92
C SER A 80 -17.95 -8.38 3.14
N GLU A 81 -18.73 -7.38 3.56
CA GLU A 81 -19.95 -6.95 2.88
C GLU A 81 -19.66 -6.33 1.51
N ILE A 82 -18.55 -5.59 1.38
CA ILE A 82 -18.11 -5.04 0.08
C ILE A 82 -17.74 -6.17 -0.88
N ARG A 83 -17.04 -7.22 -0.42
CA ARG A 83 -16.72 -8.39 -1.25
C ARG A 83 -17.97 -9.15 -1.67
N LYS A 84 -18.94 -9.33 -0.77
CA LYS A 84 -20.24 -9.94 -1.12
C LYS A 84 -20.95 -9.12 -2.18
N ALA A 85 -21.00 -7.79 -2.03
CA ALA A 85 -21.56 -6.91 -3.03
C ALA A 85 -20.84 -7.03 -4.38
N GLN A 86 -19.50 -7.05 -4.37
CA GLN A 86 -18.68 -7.22 -5.58
C GLN A 86 -18.94 -8.57 -6.29
N TYR A 87 -19.04 -9.67 -5.54
CA TYR A 87 -19.34 -11.00 -6.11
C TYR A 87 -20.79 -11.13 -6.59
N GLY A 88 -21.70 -10.29 -6.10
CA GLY A 88 -23.09 -10.24 -6.54
C GLY A 88 -23.35 -9.38 -7.78
N ILE A 89 -22.31 -8.72 -8.33
CA ILE A 89 -22.47 -7.87 -9.52
C ILE A 89 -22.76 -8.76 -10.74
N THR A 90 -23.89 -8.52 -11.40
CA THR A 90 -24.22 -9.16 -12.68
C THR A 90 -23.41 -8.58 -13.83
N ASP A 91 -23.21 -9.33 -14.92
CA ASP A 91 -22.49 -8.84 -16.10
C ASP A 91 -23.05 -7.51 -16.64
N SER A 92 -24.37 -7.33 -16.60
CA SER A 92 -25.03 -6.09 -17.02
C SER A 92 -24.64 -4.89 -16.15
N GLN A 93 -24.56 -5.09 -14.84
CA GLN A 93 -24.13 -4.07 -13.88
C GLN A 93 -22.63 -3.79 -14.01
N ALA A 94 -21.81 -4.84 -14.16
CA ALA A 94 -20.38 -4.72 -14.39
C ALA A 94 -20.10 -3.90 -15.66
N LEU A 95 -20.82 -4.18 -16.76
CA LEU A 95 -20.70 -3.42 -18.01
C LEU A 95 -21.14 -1.97 -17.85
N HIS A 96 -22.22 -1.71 -17.12
CA HIS A 96 -22.68 -0.34 -16.84
C HIS A 96 -21.63 0.44 -16.03
N ILE A 97 -21.09 -0.17 -14.98
CA ILE A 97 -20.02 0.40 -14.15
C ILE A 97 -18.77 0.65 -15.00
N ALA A 98 -18.32 -0.33 -15.78
CA ALA A 98 -17.15 -0.16 -16.65
C ALA A 98 -17.33 1.00 -17.64
N LYS A 99 -18.52 1.12 -18.25
CA LYS A 99 -18.86 2.22 -19.15
C LYS A 99 -18.91 3.58 -18.48
N SER A 100 -19.10 3.70 -17.16
CA SER A 100 -19.07 5.01 -16.48
C SER A 100 -17.65 5.53 -16.25
N PHE A 101 -16.64 4.65 -16.23
CA PHE A 101 -15.23 5.05 -16.12
C PHE A 101 -14.61 5.54 -17.44
N ILE A 102 -15.12 5.09 -18.60
CA ILE A 102 -14.55 5.40 -19.93
C ILE A 102 -14.74 6.88 -20.36
N PRO A 103 -15.93 7.52 -20.19
CA PRO A 103 -16.16 8.90 -20.63
C PRO A 103 -15.24 9.93 -19.96
N ASN A 104 -14.74 9.63 -18.76
CA ASN A 104 -13.81 10.50 -18.03
C ASN A 104 -12.35 10.32 -18.45
N ILE A 105 -12.03 9.32 -19.29
CA ILE A 105 -10.68 9.05 -19.80
C ILE A 105 -10.48 9.68 -21.19
N ILE A 106 -11.54 9.70 -22.01
CA ILE A 106 -11.55 10.42 -23.28
C ILE A 106 -11.99 11.85 -22.95
N GLY A 107 -11.04 12.69 -22.55
CA GLY A 107 -11.30 14.09 -22.32
C GLY A 107 -12.13 14.67 -23.47
N LYS A 108 -13.25 15.31 -23.13
CA LYS A 108 -13.79 16.35 -24.00
C LYS A 108 -12.70 17.40 -24.15
N CYS A 109 -11.98 17.35 -25.27
CA CYS A 109 -11.31 18.52 -25.81
C CYS A 109 -12.41 19.41 -26.38
N ASP A 110 -13.04 20.19 -25.50
CA ASP A 110 -13.74 21.42 -25.90
C ASP A 110 -12.77 22.59 -25.71
#